data_AF-A0A354UTK7-F1
#
_entry.id   AF-A0A354UTK7-F1
#
_cell.length_a   1.000
_cell.length_b   1.000
_cell.length_c   1.000
_cell.angle_alpha   90.00
_cell.angle_beta   90.00
_cell.angle_gamma   90.00
#
_symmetry.space_group_name_H-M   'P 1'
#
loop_
_entity.id
_entity.type
_entity.pdbx_description
1 polymer ?
#
loop_
_entity_poly.entity_id
_entity_poly.type
_entity_poly.pdbx_seq_one_letter_code
_entity_poly.pdbx_strand_id
1 'polypeptide(L)'
;MKRLIVVGLALAVVLGGVFYLQNTAIAPELYTGDWYRVEDGKRYHFQDGVIAPAEKPEEFAGAYTFCADKIVLFIKEPTGTSRICELYPGGEPRGEFLCEGSAEKGRIVFSRSSLEETQPGA
;
A
#
# COMPACT_ATOMS: atom_id res chain seq x y z
N MET A 1 17.60 -39.26 -19.48
CA MET A 1 17.77 -38.74 -18.10
C MET A 1 18.18 -37.26 -18.06
N LYS A 2 19.27 -36.81 -18.71
CA LYS A 2 19.68 -35.38 -18.70
C LYS A 2 18.61 -34.36 -19.17
N ARG A 3 17.82 -34.69 -20.20
CA ARG A 3 16.77 -33.79 -20.74
C ARG A 3 15.62 -33.53 -19.75
N LEU A 4 15.25 -34.52 -18.94
CA LEU A 4 14.17 -34.38 -17.96
C LEU A 4 14.56 -33.48 -16.79
N ILE A 5 15.84 -33.51 -16.39
CA ILE A 5 16.38 -32.64 -15.33
C ILE A 5 16.41 -31.18 -15.81
N VAL A 6 16.79 -30.94 -17.06
CA VAL A 6 16.80 -29.58 -17.65
C VAL A 6 15.37 -29.01 -17.74
N VAL A 7 14.40 -29.82 -18.14
CA VAL A 7 12.98 -29.40 -18.17
C VAL A 7 12.44 -29.13 -16.77
N GLY A 8 12.76 -29.98 -15.79
CA GLY A 8 12.36 -29.77 -14.40
C GLY A 8 12.94 -28.49 -13.79
N LEU A 9 14.21 -28.20 -14.07
CA LEU A 9 14.87 -26.97 -13.60
C LEU A 9 14.27 -25.72 -14.25
N ALA A 10 14.03 -25.76 -15.58
CA ALA A 10 13.40 -24.65 -16.28
C ALA A 10 11.98 -24.38 -15.75
N LEU A 11 11.21 -25.42 -15.46
CA LEU A 11 9.88 -25.28 -14.87
C LEU A 11 9.94 -24.67 -13.46
N ALA A 12 10.91 -25.08 -12.63
CA ALA A 12 11.11 -24.50 -11.31
C ALA A 12 11.48 -23.01 -11.36
N VAL A 13 12.30 -22.60 -12.33
CA VAL A 13 12.66 -21.17 -12.53
C VAL A 13 11.45 -20.37 -12.98
N VAL A 14 10.64 -20.89 -13.91
CA VAL A 14 9.42 -20.21 -14.38
C VAL A 14 8.42 -20.06 -13.24
N LEU A 15 8.14 -21.14 -12.51
CA LEU A 15 7.22 -21.09 -11.38
C LEU A 15 7.74 -20.16 -10.28
N GLY A 16 9.00 -20.29 -9.89
CA GLY A 16 9.63 -19.42 -8.89
C GLY A 16 9.60 -17.95 -9.29
N GLY A 17 9.83 -17.63 -10.57
CA GLY A 17 9.73 -16.27 -11.10
C GLY A 17 8.31 -15.72 -11.06
N VAL A 18 7.30 -16.53 -11.38
CA VAL A 18 5.88 -16.14 -11.30
C VAL A 18 5.47 -15.87 -9.84
N PHE A 19 5.86 -16.74 -8.90
CA PHE A 19 5.60 -16.53 -7.48
C PHE A 19 6.29 -15.27 -6.94
N TYR A 20 7.53 -15.01 -7.36
CA TYR A 20 8.25 -13.81 -6.97
C TYR A 20 7.58 -12.53 -7.49
N LEU A 21 7.18 -12.51 -8.76
CA LEU A 21 6.47 -11.38 -9.37
C LEU A 21 5.12 -11.12 -8.70
N GLN A 22 4.36 -12.17 -8.40
CA GLN A 22 3.09 -12.06 -7.68
C GLN A 22 3.29 -11.51 -6.27
N ASN A 23 4.37 -11.91 -5.58
CA ASN A 23 4.66 -11.40 -4.26
C ASN A 23 5.01 -9.91 -4.28
N THR A 24 5.65 -9.41 -5.35
CA THR A 24 5.98 -7.97 -5.47
C THR A 24 4.82 -7.10 -5.94
N ALA A 25 3.86 -7.68 -6.65
CA ALA A 25 2.79 -6.94 -7.31
C ALA A 25 1.76 -6.36 -6.31
N ILE A 26 1.30 -5.15 -6.57
CA ILE A 26 0.13 -4.60 -5.89
C ILE A 26 -1.15 -5.22 -6.46
N ALA A 27 -1.93 -5.86 -5.61
CA ALA A 27 -3.30 -6.28 -5.88
C ALA A 27 -4.27 -5.16 -5.43
N PRO A 28 -4.86 -4.37 -6.34
CA PRO A 28 -5.70 -3.19 -6.02
C PRO A 28 -6.73 -3.43 -4.93
N GLU A 29 -7.42 -4.57 -4.97
CA GLU A 29 -8.45 -4.99 -4.05
C GLU A 29 -7.98 -5.05 -2.58
N LEU A 30 -6.69 -5.26 -2.35
CA LEU A 30 -6.09 -5.28 -1.02
C LEU A 30 -5.76 -3.89 -0.49
N TYR A 31 -5.90 -2.84 -1.28
CA TYR A 31 -5.50 -1.48 -0.90
C TYR A 31 -6.61 -0.43 -1.10
N THR A 32 -7.74 -0.82 -1.66
CA THR A 32 -9.00 -0.05 -1.59
C THR A 32 -9.65 -0.13 -0.21
N GLY A 33 -10.62 0.75 0.04
CA GLY A 33 -11.41 0.78 1.27
C GLY A 33 -10.88 1.74 2.33
N ASP A 34 -11.18 1.45 3.59
CA ASP A 34 -10.86 2.33 4.71
C ASP A 34 -9.39 2.24 5.14
N TRP A 35 -8.81 3.40 5.40
CA TRP A 35 -7.46 3.58 5.92
C TRP A 35 -7.41 4.74 6.91
N TYR A 36 -6.61 4.60 7.96
CA TYR A 36 -6.30 5.70 8.87
C TYR A 36 -5.07 6.45 8.38
N ARG A 37 -5.16 7.77 8.22
CA ARG A 37 -4.01 8.60 7.93
C ARG A 37 -3.28 8.91 9.23
N VAL A 38 -1.98 8.68 9.26
CA VAL A 38 -1.16 8.85 10.47
C VAL A 38 -1.06 10.32 10.89
N GLU A 39 -0.98 11.23 9.92
CA GLU A 39 -0.75 12.66 10.17
C GLU A 39 -1.86 13.33 10.98
N ASP A 40 -3.12 12.94 10.76
CA ASP A 40 -4.29 13.56 11.41
C ASP A 40 -5.18 12.57 12.18
N GLY A 41 -4.82 11.28 12.19
CA GLY A 41 -5.58 10.22 12.86
C GLY A 41 -6.93 9.90 12.21
N LYS A 42 -7.29 10.56 11.10
CA LYS A 42 -8.63 10.42 10.51
C LYS A 42 -8.71 9.25 9.54
N ARG A 43 -9.93 8.74 9.41
CA ARG A 43 -10.23 7.68 8.46
C ARG A 43 -10.56 8.26 7.09
N TYR A 44 -9.95 7.67 6.07
CA TYR A 44 -10.08 8.01 4.67
C TYR A 44 -10.50 6.78 3.87
N HIS A 45 -11.33 7.00 2.86
CA HIS A 45 -11.84 5.97 1.97
C HIS A 45 -11.12 6.04 0.62
N PHE A 46 -10.48 4.93 0.24
CA PHE A 46 -9.83 4.76 -1.05
C PHE A 46 -10.79 4.04 -1.99
N GLN A 47 -11.38 4.78 -2.94
CA GLN A 47 -12.38 4.23 -3.86
C GLN A 47 -12.31 4.92 -5.21
N ASP A 48 -12.38 4.13 -6.28
CA ASP A 48 -12.45 4.61 -7.66
C ASP A 48 -11.35 5.64 -8.03
N GLY A 49 -10.15 5.44 -7.50
CA GLY A 49 -8.99 6.33 -7.72
C GLY A 49 -9.02 7.64 -6.93
N VAL A 50 -9.98 7.82 -6.02
CA VAL A 50 -10.16 9.02 -5.19
C VAL A 50 -10.04 8.68 -3.72
N ILE A 51 -9.53 9.64 -2.95
CA ILE A 51 -9.47 9.58 -1.49
C ILE A 51 -10.37 10.67 -0.93
N ALA A 52 -11.28 10.28 -0.05
CA ALA A 52 -12.19 11.17 0.66
C ALA A 52 -12.20 10.84 2.17
N PRO A 53 -12.41 11.81 3.06
CA PRO A 53 -12.64 11.54 4.47
C PRO A 53 -13.89 10.67 4.67
N ALA A 54 -13.82 9.64 5.52
CA ALA A 54 -14.95 8.74 5.76
C ALA A 54 -16.18 9.46 6.37
N GLU A 55 -15.95 10.53 7.12
CA GLU A 55 -17.01 11.36 7.72
C GLU A 55 -17.66 12.34 6.75
N LYS A 56 -16.98 12.65 5.63
CA LYS A 56 -17.39 13.63 4.61
C LYS A 56 -16.99 13.14 3.22
N PRO A 57 -17.67 12.10 2.69
CA PRO A 57 -17.30 11.45 1.43
C PRO A 57 -17.37 12.37 0.21
N GLU A 58 -18.09 13.50 0.31
CA GLU A 58 -18.14 14.55 -0.70
C GLU A 58 -16.87 15.41 -0.77
N GLU A 59 -16.02 15.38 0.24
CA GLU A 59 -14.80 16.18 0.31
C GLU A 59 -13.64 15.48 -0.40
N PHE A 60 -13.04 16.16 -1.38
CA PHE A 60 -11.86 15.67 -2.07
C PHE A 60 -10.60 15.85 -1.22
N ALA A 61 -9.99 14.74 -0.79
CA ALA A 61 -8.73 14.74 -0.06
C ALA A 61 -7.53 14.30 -0.91
N GLY A 62 -7.76 13.56 -2.00
CA GLY A 62 -6.67 13.13 -2.88
C GLY A 62 -7.12 12.20 -4.00
N ALA A 63 -6.16 11.75 -4.79
CA ALA A 63 -6.34 10.79 -5.86
C ALA A 63 -5.14 9.84 -5.93
N TYR A 64 -5.37 8.60 -6.36
CA TYR A 64 -4.32 7.58 -6.41
C TYR A 64 -4.43 6.70 -7.64
N THR A 65 -3.32 6.05 -7.98
CA THR A 65 -3.28 5.00 -8.99
C THR A 65 -2.33 3.90 -8.57
N PHE A 66 -2.62 2.67 -9.00
CA PHE A 66 -1.80 1.50 -8.75
C PHE A 66 -0.77 1.33 -9.86
N CYS A 67 0.49 1.23 -9.47
CA CYS A 67 1.58 0.74 -10.32
C CYS A 67 1.89 -0.72 -9.96
N ALA A 68 2.84 -1.32 -10.70
CA ALA A 68 3.20 -2.72 -10.49
C ALA A 68 3.60 -3.01 -9.02
N ASP A 69 4.40 -2.15 -8.40
CA ASP A 69 5.03 -2.37 -7.10
C ASP A 69 4.69 -1.31 -6.03
N LYS A 70 3.95 -0.26 -6.41
CA LYS A 70 3.69 0.92 -5.59
C LYS A 70 2.35 1.58 -5.91
N ILE A 71 1.90 2.44 -5.02
CA ILE A 71 0.75 3.32 -5.20
C ILE A 71 1.28 4.73 -5.40
N VAL A 72 0.91 5.40 -6.48
CA VAL A 72 1.19 6.84 -6.64
C VAL A 72 0.01 7.61 -6.10
N LEU A 73 0.28 8.52 -5.16
CA LEU A 73 -0.72 9.26 -4.41
C LEU A 73 -0.51 10.76 -4.59
N PHE A 74 -1.55 11.47 -5.03
CA PHE A 74 -1.71 12.90 -4.84
C PHE A 74 -2.60 13.14 -3.60
N ILE A 75 -2.14 13.93 -2.63
CA ILE A 75 -2.89 14.18 -1.40
C ILE A 75 -2.84 15.65 -0.99
N LYS A 76 -3.97 16.13 -0.47
CA LYS A 76 -4.07 17.41 0.24
C LYS A 76 -3.67 17.21 1.70
N GLU A 77 -2.72 18.01 2.14
CA GLU A 77 -2.31 18.10 3.53
C GLU A 77 -3.33 18.91 4.33
N PRO A 78 -3.51 18.62 5.64
CA PRO A 78 -4.39 19.40 6.51
C PRO A 78 -4.03 20.89 6.55
N THR A 79 -2.77 21.22 6.32
CA THR A 79 -2.23 22.59 6.25
C THR A 79 -2.62 23.33 4.96
N GLY A 80 -3.28 22.67 4.02
CA GLY A 80 -3.73 23.23 2.75
C GLY A 80 -2.73 23.09 1.59
N THR A 81 -1.53 22.58 1.84
CA THR A 81 -0.59 22.22 0.76
C THR A 81 -1.01 20.92 0.10
N SER A 82 -0.51 20.65 -1.11
CA SER A 82 -0.73 19.37 -1.80
C SER A 82 0.59 18.82 -2.28
N ARG A 83 0.71 17.50 -2.30
CA ARG A 83 1.94 16.82 -2.74
C ARG A 83 1.63 15.51 -3.43
N ILE A 84 2.62 15.04 -4.18
CA ILE A 84 2.64 13.71 -4.77
C ILE A 84 3.64 12.87 -4.00
N CYS A 85 3.30 11.62 -3.71
CA CYS A 85 4.19 10.66 -3.08
C CYS A 85 3.98 9.24 -3.63
N GLU A 86 4.98 8.40 -3.42
CA GLU A 86 4.91 6.98 -3.75
C GLU A 86 4.78 6.19 -2.45
N LEU A 87 3.75 5.35 -2.38
CA LEU A 87 3.48 4.50 -1.24
C LEU A 87 3.78 3.04 -1.57
N TYR A 88 4.46 2.37 -0.65
CA TYR A 88 4.85 0.98 -0.74
C TYR A 88 4.19 0.22 0.42
N PRO A 89 3.60 -0.96 0.15
CA PRO A 89 3.01 -1.78 1.21
C PRO A 89 4.09 -2.27 2.19
N GLY A 90 3.93 -1.91 3.46
CA GLY A 90 4.78 -2.35 4.57
C GLY A 90 4.00 -3.14 5.63
N GLY A 91 4.70 -3.55 6.69
CA GLY A 91 4.14 -4.32 7.81
C GLY A 91 4.25 -5.84 7.65
N GLU A 92 3.93 -6.54 8.74
CA GLU A 92 3.83 -8.01 8.80
C GLU A 92 2.50 -8.36 9.49
N PRO A 93 1.44 -8.72 8.72
CA PRO A 93 1.44 -9.03 7.30
C PRO A 93 1.60 -7.81 6.38
N ARG A 94 2.20 -8.02 5.20
CA ARG A 94 2.40 -6.95 4.21
C ARG A 94 1.07 -6.31 3.83
N GLY A 95 1.04 -4.98 3.83
CA GLY A 95 -0.16 -4.18 3.54
C GLY A 95 -0.95 -3.77 4.78
N GLU A 96 -0.40 -3.99 5.98
CA GLU A 96 -0.87 -3.32 7.19
C GLU A 96 -0.62 -1.81 7.15
N PHE A 97 0.48 -1.41 6.50
CA PHE A 97 0.90 -0.02 6.36
C PHE A 97 1.10 0.36 4.88
N LEU A 98 0.84 1.63 4.56
CA LEU A 98 1.31 2.27 3.35
C LEU A 98 2.40 3.26 3.72
N CYS A 99 3.63 2.95 3.30
CA CYS A 99 4.82 3.69 3.66
C CYS A 99 5.31 4.54 2.48
N GLU A 100 5.64 5.81 2.73
CA GLU A 100 6.33 6.63 1.76
C GLU A 100 7.84 6.34 1.78
N GLY A 101 8.42 6.10 0.60
CA GLY A 101 9.80 5.62 0.46
C GLY A 101 9.89 4.09 0.49
N SER A 102 10.97 3.50 0.98
CA SER A 102 11.12 2.03 1.02
C SER A 102 10.15 1.37 2.02
N ALA A 103 9.56 0.21 1.70
CA ALA A 103 8.61 -0.48 2.60
C ALA A 103 9.13 -0.76 4.04
N GLU A 104 10.43 -1.03 4.21
CA GLU A 104 11.03 -1.41 5.52
C GLU A 104 11.46 -0.23 6.41
N LYS A 105 11.79 0.92 5.79
CA LYS A 105 12.34 2.11 6.48
C LYS A 105 11.61 3.41 6.14
N GLY A 106 10.51 3.28 5.41
CA GLY A 106 9.70 4.39 4.93
C GLY A 106 8.85 4.96 6.04
N ARG A 107 8.41 6.20 5.86
CA ARG A 107 7.49 6.84 6.78
C ARG A 107 6.10 6.26 6.57
N ILE A 108 5.46 5.75 7.62
CA ILE A 108 4.06 5.30 7.54
C ILE A 108 3.17 6.51 7.27
N VAL A 109 2.39 6.46 6.19
CA VAL A 109 1.42 7.50 5.81
C VAL A 109 0.00 7.05 6.12
N PHE A 110 -0.30 5.77 5.84
CA PHE A 110 -1.58 5.16 6.20
C PHE A 110 -1.38 3.84 6.93
N SER A 111 -2.33 3.53 7.81
CA SER A 111 -2.41 2.31 8.58
C SER A 111 -3.82 1.71 8.46
N ARG A 112 -3.92 0.38 8.52
CA ARG A 112 -5.21 -0.31 8.59
C ARG A 112 -5.94 -0.08 9.92
N SER A 113 -5.19 0.22 10.99
CA SER A 113 -5.71 0.47 12.33
C SER A 113 -5.36 1.90 12.79
N SER A 114 -6.17 2.46 13.68
CA SER A 114 -5.81 3.75 14.30
C SER A 114 -4.56 3.58 15.16
N LEU A 115 -3.53 4.39 14.89
CA LEU A 115 -2.29 4.37 15.67
C LEU A 115 -2.44 5.05 17.04
N GLU A 116 -3.54 5.77 17.29
CA GLU A 116 -3.86 6.31 18.62
C GLU A 116 -4.17 5.19 19.64
N GLU A 117 -4.64 4.03 19.17
CA GLU A 117 -4.87 2.85 20.03
C GLU A 117 -3.59 2.05 20.32
N THR A 118 -2.43 2.47 19.81
CA THR A 118 -1.13 1.80 19.99
C THR A 118 -0.17 2.54 20.91
N GLN A 119 -0.65 3.41 21.80
CA GLN A 119 0.11 3.76 23.01
C GLN A 119 -0.12 2.65 24.05
N PRO A 120 0.86 1.78 24.32
CA PRO A 120 0.81 1.01 25.56
C PRO A 120 0.98 2.03 26.69
N GLY A 121 0.13 1.94 27.71
CA GLY A 121 0.35 2.65 28.96
C GLY A 121 1.80 2.48 29.41
N ALA A 122 2.47 3.62 29.55
CA ALA A 122 3.66 3.77 30.38
C ALA A 122 3.33 3.49 31.85
#